data_AF-A0A938I7C6-F1
#
_entry.id   AF-A0A938I7C6-F1
#
_cell.length_a   1.000
_cell.length_b   1.000
_cell.length_c   1.000
_cell.angle_alpha   90.00
_cell.angle_beta   90.00
_cell.angle_gamma   90.00
#
_symmetry.space_group_name_H-M   'P 1'
#
loop_
_entity.id
_entity.type
_entity.pdbx_description
1 polymer ?
#
loop_
_entity_poly.entity_id
_entity_poly.type
_entity_poly.pdbx_seq_one_letter_code
_entity_poly.pdbx_strand_id
1 'polypeptide(L)'
;MTYTANQDGFLTKVDPALDQHVFTAFFGGHGYDDIRGLALVGGDRIAIAGATSSSDMPTTPGVWDDSFNGTFDGFYAKLRADGSQVLTGTYVGGSLEDRFTDMAVDGAEDATIVGYSYSANYPVTPGAADTTYSSPWSDGVVTRIRADGTVLHYSTYLGGSSNDNPYAVALEPTGNAVIAGRTISGNFPITPGTMSGSPSLGFVTKLNASGQSIVASTYFGGTDDGFLYDVAIGPLGRIYVVGWTRSFDFPVTPGAYDTVFGGTPYDGIVSILHSDLSDVAYSTFLGASGSSQLEEIVCLAVDKSGVVTVGGTAGSYTYPVTPGAFQSSISVPNSAAVVSRLDPTLSELLYSSYLGGVTASVTHNDDRANAVAVFPDGSAVFVGSAGSIDFPLTSTSVQPGVGGKLDAFATVMQLSPLGTQRYGATSSTCSSVPWIGVNRMPVQSDSGFAFTASEAPPSSVGVLAIGTASAPSGVPVLGVSAFIDPGAPFLVLGAVSESLGWCKRNVSLPAGSQGVVAYGQFLWFDPSICAGGAFSATNAMAITIQP
;
A
#
# COMPACT_ATOMS: atom_id res chain seq x y z
N MET A 1 5.79 -7.08 28.62
CA MET A 1 6.12 -8.14 27.66
C MET A 1 7.64 -8.15 27.50
N THR A 2 8.28 -9.31 27.56
CA THR A 2 9.75 -9.49 27.57
C THR A 2 10.13 -10.51 26.52
N TYR A 3 11.26 -10.33 25.83
CA TYR A 3 11.80 -11.32 24.90
C TYR A 3 12.09 -12.65 25.62
N THR A 4 11.53 -13.75 25.11
CA THR A 4 11.51 -15.06 25.80
C THR A 4 12.39 -16.14 25.16
N ALA A 5 13.25 -15.73 24.21
CA ALA A 5 14.19 -16.53 23.41
C ALA A 5 13.59 -17.15 22.13
N ASN A 6 14.44 -17.37 21.11
CA ASN A 6 14.14 -17.66 19.69
C ASN A 6 13.86 -16.42 18.82
N GLN A 7 12.61 -16.22 18.36
CA GLN A 7 12.19 -15.12 17.49
C GLN A 7 10.78 -14.71 17.93
N ASP A 8 10.68 -13.53 18.54
CA ASP A 8 9.39 -12.96 18.92
C ASP A 8 9.00 -11.85 17.94
N GLY A 9 7.71 -11.73 17.66
CA GLY A 9 7.18 -10.56 16.97
C GLY A 9 7.42 -9.32 17.83
N PHE A 10 7.78 -8.19 17.22
CA PHE A 10 7.88 -6.92 17.93
C PHE A 10 7.01 -5.85 17.28
N LEU A 11 6.51 -4.96 18.12
CA LEU A 11 5.71 -3.80 17.76
C LEU A 11 6.49 -2.58 18.19
N THR A 12 6.70 -1.64 17.26
CA THR A 12 7.36 -0.37 17.54
C THR A 12 6.45 0.78 17.16
N LYS A 13 6.41 1.81 18.00
CA LYS A 13 5.80 3.10 17.67
C LYS A 13 6.86 4.16 17.71
N VAL A 14 6.84 4.97 16.67
CA VAL A 14 7.67 6.14 16.47
C VAL A 14 6.75 7.34 16.31
N ASP A 15 7.25 8.52 16.63
CA ASP A 15 6.51 9.75 16.45
C ASP A 15 6.32 10.06 14.95
N PRO A 16 5.39 10.96 14.57
CA PRO A 16 5.15 11.28 13.15
C PRO A 16 6.36 11.87 12.42
N ALA A 17 7.32 12.50 13.11
CA ALA A 17 8.55 13.00 12.50
C ALA A 17 9.62 11.91 12.32
N LEU A 18 9.39 10.70 12.86
CA LEU A 18 10.33 9.59 12.90
C LEU A 18 11.68 9.92 13.57
N ASP A 19 11.70 10.87 14.51
CA ASP A 19 12.89 11.28 15.24
C ASP A 19 12.85 10.89 16.73
N GLN A 20 11.70 10.39 17.21
CA GLN A 20 11.52 9.88 18.56
C GLN A 20 10.87 8.49 18.56
N HIS A 21 11.61 7.54 19.12
CA HIS A 21 11.06 6.25 19.53
C HIS A 21 10.10 6.44 20.71
N VAL A 22 8.87 5.94 20.59
CA VAL A 22 7.84 6.03 21.65
C VAL A 22 7.87 4.78 22.51
N PHE A 23 7.75 3.60 21.90
CA PHE A 23 7.90 2.32 22.59
C PHE A 23 8.25 1.19 21.63
N THR A 24 8.85 0.13 22.16
CA THR A 24 8.90 -1.19 21.53
C THR A 24 8.39 -2.22 22.53
N ALA A 25 7.53 -3.12 22.07
CA ALA A 25 7.04 -4.24 22.84
C ALA A 25 7.18 -5.53 22.02
N PHE A 26 7.56 -6.62 22.67
CA PHE A 26 7.53 -7.95 22.08
C PHE A 26 6.16 -8.58 22.30
N PHE A 27 5.68 -9.38 21.34
CA PHE A 27 4.48 -10.18 21.46
C PHE A 27 4.80 -11.59 20.94
N GLY A 28 4.65 -12.58 21.82
CA GLY A 28 5.09 -13.94 21.58
C GLY A 28 5.29 -14.70 22.88
N GLY A 29 5.74 -15.94 22.75
CA GLY A 29 6.11 -16.83 23.87
C GLY A 29 7.54 -17.37 23.68
N HIS A 30 7.81 -18.61 24.08
CA HIS A 30 9.18 -19.17 23.96
C HIS A 30 9.48 -19.79 22.58
N GLY A 31 8.55 -19.77 21.63
CA GLY A 31 8.65 -20.33 20.29
C GLY A 31 9.04 -19.30 19.23
N TYR A 32 8.63 -19.56 17.99
CA TYR A 32 8.73 -18.62 16.87
C TYR A 32 7.40 -17.90 16.71
N ASP A 33 7.40 -16.57 16.77
CA ASP A 33 6.22 -15.72 16.66
C ASP A 33 6.42 -14.67 15.55
N ASP A 34 5.58 -14.74 14.53
CA ASP A 34 5.59 -13.83 13.39
C ASP A 34 4.31 -12.99 13.37
N ILE A 35 4.43 -11.67 13.51
CA ILE A 35 3.32 -10.74 13.26
C ILE A 35 3.31 -10.40 11.75
N ARG A 36 2.18 -10.64 11.08
CA ARG A 36 2.03 -10.40 9.63
C ARG A 36 0.92 -9.41 9.30
N GLY A 37 -0.17 -9.41 10.06
CA GLY A 37 -1.23 -8.41 9.97
C GLY A 37 -1.18 -7.42 11.12
N LEU A 38 -1.38 -6.12 10.83
CA LEU A 38 -1.50 -5.04 11.80
C LEU A 38 -2.61 -4.09 11.35
N ALA A 39 -3.56 -3.80 12.24
CA ALA A 39 -4.59 -2.82 11.96
C ALA A 39 -4.80 -1.87 13.14
N LEU A 40 -5.03 -0.59 12.84
CA LEU A 40 -5.50 0.37 13.83
C LEU A 40 -6.97 0.10 14.14
N VAL A 41 -7.30 0.05 15.43
CA VAL A 41 -8.67 -0.04 15.93
C VAL A 41 -8.93 1.15 16.86
N GLY A 42 -10.19 1.53 17.09
CA GLY A 42 -10.52 2.79 17.77
C GLY A 42 -9.88 2.92 19.15
N GLY A 43 -9.69 4.16 19.64
CA GLY A 43 -9.35 4.45 21.03
C GLY A 43 -7.96 3.98 21.51
N ASP A 44 -6.89 4.36 20.82
CA ASP A 44 -5.48 4.01 21.12
C ASP A 44 -5.28 2.49 21.26
N ARG A 45 -5.80 1.72 20.31
CA ARG A 45 -5.68 0.26 20.26
C ARG A 45 -5.22 -0.21 18.88
N ILE A 46 -4.57 -1.36 18.86
CA ILE A 46 -4.17 -2.06 17.64
C ILE A 46 -4.63 -3.50 17.71
N ALA A 47 -4.91 -4.08 16.55
CA ALA A 47 -5.09 -5.50 16.37
C ALA A 47 -3.89 -6.05 15.59
N ILE A 48 -3.46 -7.26 15.93
CA ILE A 48 -2.41 -8.01 15.24
C ILE A 48 -2.87 -9.43 14.94
N ALA A 49 -2.37 -9.97 13.85
CA ALA A 49 -2.53 -11.36 13.49
C ALA A 49 -1.22 -11.92 12.90
N GLY A 50 -1.06 -13.23 12.99
CA GLY A 50 0.17 -13.87 12.54
C GLY A 50 0.21 -15.36 12.82
N ALA A 51 1.41 -15.91 12.93
CA ALA A 51 1.66 -17.30 13.23
C ALA A 51 2.56 -17.45 14.47
N THR A 52 2.29 -18.47 15.28
CA THR A 52 3.03 -18.74 16.50
C THR A 52 3.31 -20.24 16.64
N SER A 53 4.52 -20.62 17.03
CA SER A 53 4.85 -21.96 17.52
C SER A 53 4.96 -22.00 19.06
N SER A 54 4.53 -20.95 19.73
CA SER A 54 4.61 -20.77 21.18
C SER A 54 3.35 -21.32 21.82
N SER A 55 3.48 -22.23 22.77
CA SER A 55 2.34 -22.71 23.57
C SER A 55 1.93 -21.76 24.70
N ASP A 56 2.70 -20.70 24.89
CA ASP A 56 2.58 -19.73 25.97
C ASP A 56 2.53 -18.27 25.48
N MET A 57 2.05 -18.05 24.25
CA MET A 57 1.68 -16.72 23.76
C MET A 57 0.71 -16.03 24.76
N PRO A 58 0.73 -14.69 24.91
CA PRO A 58 -0.19 -13.95 25.76
C PRO A 58 -1.67 -14.12 25.36
N THR A 59 -2.35 -15.12 25.93
CA THR A 59 -3.79 -15.35 25.78
C THR A 59 -4.60 -14.71 26.91
N THR A 60 -5.92 -14.61 26.73
CA THR A 60 -6.84 -14.10 27.77
C THR A 60 -7.96 -15.09 28.05
N PRO A 61 -8.47 -15.21 29.30
CA PRO A 61 -9.54 -16.17 29.61
C PRO A 61 -10.83 -15.93 28.81
N GLY A 62 -11.44 -17.01 28.32
CA GLY A 62 -12.74 -16.97 27.64
C GLY A 62 -12.67 -16.58 26.15
N VAL A 63 -11.48 -16.55 25.57
CA VAL A 63 -11.28 -16.42 24.12
C VAL A 63 -11.66 -17.68 23.37
N TRP A 64 -11.60 -17.62 22.04
CA TRP A 64 -11.91 -18.74 21.15
C TRP A 64 -11.09 -19.99 21.47
N ASP A 65 -9.77 -19.83 21.56
CA ASP A 65 -8.84 -20.90 21.90
C ASP A 65 -7.66 -20.33 22.70
N ASP A 66 -7.48 -20.84 23.91
CA ASP A 66 -6.37 -20.48 24.80
C ASP A 66 -5.25 -21.53 24.80
N SER A 67 -5.34 -22.54 23.94
CA SER A 67 -4.42 -23.66 23.83
C SER A 67 -3.80 -23.77 22.43
N PHE A 68 -2.51 -24.10 22.39
CA PHE A 68 -1.77 -24.35 21.15
C PHE A 68 -1.91 -25.82 20.72
N ASN A 69 -2.31 -26.06 19.48
CA ASN A 69 -2.81 -27.38 19.02
C ASN A 69 -2.01 -28.02 17.86
N GLY A 70 -1.01 -27.32 17.30
CA GLY A 70 -0.27 -27.77 16.12
C GLY A 70 1.25 -27.63 16.19
N THR A 71 1.88 -27.36 15.05
CA THR A 71 3.30 -26.97 14.96
C THR A 71 3.46 -25.46 14.81
N PHE A 72 2.49 -24.81 14.18
CA PHE A 72 2.28 -23.37 14.17
C PHE A 72 0.77 -23.15 14.15
N ASP A 73 0.26 -22.28 15.00
CA ASP A 73 -1.13 -21.84 14.95
C ASP A 73 -1.19 -20.39 14.46
N GLY A 74 -2.28 -20.05 13.76
CA GLY A 74 -2.64 -18.67 13.58
C GLY A 74 -2.97 -18.04 14.94
N PHE A 75 -2.73 -16.74 15.09
CA PHE A 75 -3.19 -16.02 16.28
C PHE A 75 -3.88 -14.70 15.93
N TYR A 76 -4.76 -14.26 16.82
CA TYR A 76 -5.30 -12.91 16.84
C TYR A 76 -5.08 -12.30 18.22
N ALA A 77 -4.63 -11.05 18.25
CA ALA A 77 -4.54 -10.30 19.50
C ALA A 77 -4.88 -8.83 19.32
N LYS A 78 -5.36 -8.22 20.41
CA LYS A 78 -5.63 -6.79 20.49
C LYS A 78 -4.85 -6.21 21.64
N LEU A 79 -4.21 -5.07 21.42
CA LEU A 79 -3.33 -4.43 22.37
C LEU A 79 -3.66 -2.94 22.50
N ARG A 80 -3.24 -2.33 23.59
CA ARG A 80 -3.08 -0.87 23.64
C ARG A 80 -2.01 -0.46 22.63
N ALA A 81 -2.25 0.63 21.91
CA ALA A 81 -1.36 1.17 20.89
C ALA A 81 -0.09 1.81 21.48
N ASP A 82 0.11 1.73 22.80
CA ASP A 82 1.35 2.08 23.51
C ASP A 82 2.12 0.82 23.98
N GLY A 83 1.65 -0.39 23.62
CA GLY A 83 2.25 -1.67 24.01
C GLY A 83 2.13 -2.01 25.50
N SER A 84 1.40 -1.22 26.29
CA SER A 84 1.34 -1.39 27.74
C SER A 84 0.52 -2.62 28.18
N GLN A 85 -0.40 -3.09 27.34
CA GLN A 85 -1.36 -4.11 27.71
C GLN A 85 -1.85 -4.92 26.50
N VAL A 86 -1.87 -6.25 26.64
CA VAL A 86 -2.67 -7.16 25.81
C VAL A 86 -4.09 -7.16 26.34
N LEU A 87 -5.05 -6.80 25.49
CA LEU A 87 -6.47 -6.70 25.80
C LEU A 87 -7.21 -8.01 25.51
N THR A 88 -6.82 -8.69 24.42
CA THR A 88 -7.26 -10.05 24.09
C THR A 88 -6.17 -10.74 23.27
N GLY A 89 -6.07 -12.07 23.38
CA GLY A 89 -5.16 -12.91 22.61
C GLY A 89 -5.69 -14.33 22.53
N THR A 90 -5.70 -14.93 21.35
CA THR A 90 -6.24 -16.27 21.08
C THR A 90 -5.47 -16.95 19.97
N TYR A 91 -5.37 -18.28 20.05
CA TYR A 91 -4.96 -19.12 18.93
C TYR A 91 -6.15 -19.37 17.99
N VAL A 92 -5.86 -19.69 16.74
CA VAL A 92 -6.79 -20.16 15.71
C VAL A 92 -6.03 -21.12 14.77
N GLY A 93 -6.23 -22.41 14.95
CA GLY A 93 -5.53 -23.44 14.17
C GLY A 93 -6.12 -24.83 14.38
N GLY A 94 -5.62 -25.78 13.59
CA GLY A 94 -5.91 -27.20 13.70
C GLY A 94 -4.73 -27.97 14.30
N SER A 95 -4.51 -29.20 13.84
CA SER A 95 -3.47 -30.09 14.41
C SER A 95 -2.10 -29.99 13.72
N LEU A 96 -1.98 -29.20 12.65
CA LEU A 96 -0.76 -29.07 11.84
C LEU A 96 -0.27 -27.62 11.82
N GLU A 97 0.14 -27.11 10.67
CA GLU A 97 0.64 -25.75 10.51
C GLU A 97 -0.46 -24.86 9.95
N ASP A 98 -0.72 -23.75 10.63
CA ASP A 98 -1.71 -22.76 10.32
C ASP A 98 -1.08 -21.38 10.46
N ARG A 99 -1.14 -20.56 9.41
CA ARG A 99 -0.47 -19.26 9.40
C ARG A 99 -1.36 -18.19 8.83
N PHE A 100 -1.46 -17.08 9.55
CA PHE A 100 -2.06 -15.86 9.03
C PHE A 100 -1.02 -14.97 8.34
N THR A 101 -1.41 -14.42 7.20
CA THR A 101 -0.56 -13.61 6.30
C THR A 101 -0.97 -12.14 6.31
N ASP A 102 -2.25 -11.84 6.53
CA ASP A 102 -2.76 -10.46 6.58
C ASP A 102 -4.12 -10.37 7.30
N MET A 103 -4.52 -9.16 7.67
CA MET A 103 -5.78 -8.86 8.35
C MET A 103 -6.32 -7.48 8.00
N ALA A 104 -7.63 -7.39 7.83
CA ALA A 104 -8.39 -6.15 7.77
C ALA A 104 -9.45 -6.08 8.87
N VAL A 105 -9.72 -4.89 9.39
CA VAL A 105 -10.71 -4.64 10.45
C VAL A 105 -11.86 -3.79 9.93
N ASP A 106 -13.07 -4.06 10.41
CA ASP A 106 -14.26 -3.31 10.03
C ASP A 106 -14.63 -2.23 11.06
N GLY A 107 -15.74 -1.53 10.82
CA GLY A 107 -16.23 -0.48 11.72
C GLY A 107 -16.70 -0.97 13.10
N ALA A 108 -16.90 -2.28 13.27
CA ALA A 108 -17.17 -2.91 14.57
C ALA A 108 -15.88 -3.36 15.28
N GLU A 109 -14.72 -3.12 14.67
CA GLU A 109 -13.40 -3.60 15.09
C GLU A 109 -13.25 -5.14 15.01
N ASP A 110 -14.16 -5.83 14.29
CA ASP A 110 -14.00 -7.25 13.99
C ASP A 110 -12.92 -7.41 12.93
N ALA A 111 -12.12 -8.46 13.06
CA ALA A 111 -11.01 -8.74 12.18
C ALA A 111 -11.37 -9.85 11.19
N THR A 112 -11.24 -9.58 9.90
CA THR A 112 -11.15 -10.62 8.87
C THR A 112 -9.69 -10.86 8.56
N ILE A 113 -9.25 -12.10 8.76
CA ILE A 113 -7.87 -12.54 8.70
C ILE A 113 -7.77 -13.61 7.61
N VAL A 114 -6.72 -13.53 6.79
CA VAL A 114 -6.42 -14.53 5.77
C VAL A 114 -5.10 -15.21 6.04
N GLY A 115 -4.95 -16.39 5.45
CA GLY A 115 -3.78 -17.22 5.66
C GLY A 115 -3.89 -18.53 4.91
N TYR A 116 -3.06 -19.50 5.30
CA TYR A 116 -3.13 -20.86 4.78
C TYR A 116 -3.01 -21.88 5.91
N SER A 117 -3.56 -23.06 5.65
CA SER A 117 -3.66 -24.17 6.59
C SER A 117 -3.20 -25.47 5.93
N TYR A 118 -2.38 -26.22 6.65
CA TYR A 118 -2.07 -27.63 6.37
C TYR A 118 -3.01 -28.58 7.12
N SER A 119 -3.91 -28.05 7.95
CA SER A 119 -4.72 -28.78 8.91
C SER A 119 -6.08 -29.16 8.31
N ALA A 120 -6.36 -30.45 8.11
CA ALA A 120 -7.70 -30.90 7.70
C ALA A 120 -8.80 -30.60 8.75
N ASN A 121 -8.39 -30.33 9.99
CA ASN A 121 -9.24 -29.98 11.13
C ASN A 121 -9.13 -28.49 11.51
N TYR A 122 -8.74 -27.60 10.60
CA TYR A 122 -8.82 -26.15 10.85
C TYR A 122 -10.26 -25.78 11.28
N PRO A 123 -10.43 -24.87 12.26
CA PRO A 123 -11.75 -24.51 12.76
C PRO A 123 -12.58 -23.86 11.65
N VAL A 124 -13.63 -24.54 11.19
CA VAL A 124 -14.61 -23.99 10.23
C VAL A 124 -15.97 -23.81 10.89
N THR A 125 -16.69 -22.77 10.48
CA THR A 125 -18.04 -22.47 11.02
C THR A 125 -19.14 -23.17 10.22
N PRO A 126 -20.26 -23.58 10.86
CA PRO A 126 -21.39 -24.18 10.14
C PRO A 126 -21.92 -23.29 9.01
N GLY A 127 -22.02 -23.85 7.81
CA GLY A 127 -22.51 -23.14 6.62
C GLY A 127 -21.49 -22.18 5.99
N ALA A 128 -20.22 -22.26 6.36
CA ALA A 128 -19.12 -21.60 5.66
C ALA A 128 -19.09 -21.97 4.17
N ALA A 129 -18.50 -21.09 3.35
CA ALA A 129 -18.40 -21.27 1.90
C ALA A 129 -17.71 -22.59 1.51
N ASP A 130 -16.67 -22.96 2.25
CA ASP A 130 -16.04 -24.27 2.17
C ASP A 130 -15.67 -24.78 3.58
N THR A 131 -16.14 -25.98 3.88
CA THR A 131 -15.86 -26.68 5.14
C THR A 131 -14.92 -27.87 4.96
N THR A 132 -14.36 -28.06 3.76
CA THR A 132 -13.57 -29.23 3.40
C THR A 132 -12.17 -28.82 2.97
N TYR A 133 -11.19 -29.35 3.69
CA TYR A 133 -9.81 -29.31 3.25
C TYR A 133 -9.61 -30.20 2.01
N SER A 134 -9.25 -29.58 0.88
CA SER A 134 -9.29 -30.19 -0.45
C SER A 134 -7.91 -30.49 -1.04
N SER A 135 -6.84 -30.07 -0.37
CA SER A 135 -5.45 -30.19 -0.83
C SER A 135 -4.64 -31.21 -0.01
N PRO A 136 -3.64 -31.91 -0.58
CA PRO A 136 -2.66 -32.65 0.20
C PRO A 136 -1.56 -31.73 0.79
N TRP A 137 -1.57 -30.43 0.46
CA TRP A 137 -0.54 -29.48 0.86
C TRP A 137 -1.09 -28.35 1.72
N SER A 138 -1.60 -27.26 1.13
CA SER A 138 -2.17 -26.13 1.89
C SER A 138 -3.40 -25.59 1.17
N ASP A 139 -4.44 -25.30 1.94
CA ASP A 139 -5.59 -24.52 1.49
C ASP A 139 -5.54 -23.14 2.12
N GLY A 140 -6.06 -22.15 1.41
CA GLY A 140 -6.29 -20.84 1.99
C GLY A 140 -7.33 -20.94 3.11
N VAL A 141 -7.25 -20.03 4.07
CA VAL A 141 -8.27 -19.86 5.11
C VAL A 141 -8.69 -18.40 5.19
N VAL A 142 -9.97 -18.19 5.49
CA VAL A 142 -10.52 -16.86 5.77
C VAL A 142 -11.32 -16.94 7.06
N THR A 143 -10.84 -16.25 8.10
CA THR A 143 -11.43 -16.27 9.44
C THR A 143 -11.85 -14.86 9.80
N ARG A 144 -13.12 -14.68 10.16
CA ARG A 144 -13.59 -13.44 10.78
C ARG A 144 -13.83 -13.65 12.26
N ILE A 145 -13.04 -12.96 13.08
CA ILE A 145 -13.10 -13.05 14.54
C ILE A 145 -13.64 -11.76 15.14
N ARG A 146 -14.48 -11.91 16.17
CA ARG A 146 -15.03 -10.78 16.92
C ARG A 146 -13.91 -9.97 17.56
N ALA A 147 -14.10 -8.66 17.69
CA ALA A 147 -13.12 -7.73 18.28
C ALA A 147 -12.60 -8.09 19.68
N ASP A 148 -13.31 -8.94 20.44
CA ASP A 148 -12.89 -9.41 21.77
C ASP A 148 -12.20 -10.79 21.76
N GLY A 149 -12.05 -11.41 20.59
CA GLY A 149 -11.35 -12.69 20.40
C GLY A 149 -12.14 -13.94 20.83
N THR A 150 -13.43 -13.81 21.17
CA THR A 150 -14.19 -14.91 21.79
C THR A 150 -15.05 -15.72 20.82
N VAL A 151 -15.31 -15.21 19.61
CA VAL A 151 -16.23 -15.83 18.64
C VAL A 151 -15.65 -15.69 17.24
N LEU A 152 -15.60 -16.80 16.49
CA LEU A 152 -15.48 -16.76 15.03
C LEU A 152 -16.87 -16.48 14.44
N HIS A 153 -17.05 -15.30 13.84
CA HIS A 153 -18.25 -14.97 13.08
C HIS A 153 -18.42 -15.90 11.89
N TYR A 154 -17.31 -16.15 11.20
CA TYR A 154 -17.18 -17.23 10.25
C TYR A 154 -15.72 -17.69 10.17
N SER A 155 -15.51 -18.91 9.67
CA SER A 155 -14.22 -19.43 9.28
C SER A 155 -14.41 -20.48 8.19
N THR A 156 -13.65 -20.38 7.12
CA THR A 156 -13.80 -21.17 5.89
C THR A 156 -12.44 -21.51 5.29
N TYR A 157 -12.35 -22.65 4.60
CA TYR A 157 -11.28 -22.86 3.62
C TYR A 157 -11.55 -22.03 2.35
N LEU A 158 -10.50 -21.83 1.56
CA LEU A 158 -10.50 -21.20 0.24
C LEU A 158 -9.40 -21.83 -0.61
N GLY A 159 -9.76 -22.80 -1.45
CA GLY A 159 -8.79 -23.50 -2.26
C GLY A 159 -9.40 -24.56 -3.18
N GLY A 160 -8.52 -25.31 -3.83
CA GLY A 160 -8.82 -26.46 -4.67
C GLY A 160 -7.94 -27.65 -4.27
N SER A 161 -7.47 -28.41 -5.25
CA SER A 161 -6.73 -29.66 -5.01
C SER A 161 -5.23 -29.50 -4.78
N SER A 162 -4.71 -28.26 -4.82
CA SER A 162 -3.28 -27.95 -4.79
C SER A 162 -2.97 -26.83 -3.80
N ASN A 163 -1.79 -26.20 -3.85
CA ASN A 163 -1.44 -25.10 -2.94
C ASN A 163 -2.24 -23.83 -3.24
N ASP A 164 -2.89 -23.29 -2.22
CA ASP A 164 -3.68 -22.06 -2.25
C ASP A 164 -3.29 -21.15 -1.09
N ASN A 165 -2.72 -19.99 -1.41
CA ASN A 165 -2.04 -19.11 -0.47
C ASN A 165 -2.56 -17.68 -0.61
N PRO A 166 -3.59 -17.30 0.16
CA PRO A 166 -3.96 -15.91 0.40
C PRO A 166 -2.80 -15.11 0.99
N TYR A 167 -2.50 -13.95 0.42
CA TYR A 167 -1.45 -13.05 0.93
C TYR A 167 -2.00 -11.75 1.51
N ALA A 168 -3.13 -11.27 1.00
CA ALA A 168 -3.69 -10.00 1.45
C ALA A 168 -5.23 -10.01 1.44
N VAL A 169 -5.81 -9.18 2.31
CA VAL A 169 -7.26 -8.98 2.42
C VAL A 169 -7.62 -7.52 2.62
N ALA A 170 -8.61 -7.06 1.88
CA ALA A 170 -9.25 -5.77 2.09
C ALA A 170 -10.76 -5.93 2.26
N LEU A 171 -11.40 -5.03 3.00
CA LEU A 171 -12.85 -5.04 3.20
C LEU A 171 -13.54 -3.99 2.35
N GLU A 172 -14.61 -4.39 1.68
CA GLU A 172 -15.56 -3.44 1.10
C GLU A 172 -16.40 -2.79 2.21
N PRO A 173 -16.99 -1.61 1.98
CA PRO A 173 -17.93 -0.98 2.93
C PRO A 173 -19.13 -1.86 3.30
N THR A 174 -19.47 -2.84 2.46
CA THR A 174 -20.53 -3.84 2.72
C THR A 174 -20.10 -4.93 3.70
N GLY A 175 -18.83 -4.97 4.10
CA GLY A 175 -18.23 -6.02 4.93
C GLY A 175 -17.78 -7.26 4.15
N ASN A 176 -17.93 -7.28 2.82
CA ASN A 176 -17.35 -8.33 1.99
C ASN A 176 -15.82 -8.28 2.06
N ALA A 177 -15.19 -9.45 2.10
CA ALA A 177 -13.74 -9.57 2.05
C ALA A 177 -13.29 -9.77 0.60
N VAL A 178 -12.32 -8.99 0.16
CA VAL A 178 -11.61 -9.19 -1.11
C VAL A 178 -10.21 -9.69 -0.79
N ILE A 179 -9.93 -10.90 -1.25
CA ILE A 179 -8.71 -11.64 -0.97
C ILE A 179 -7.90 -11.73 -2.25
N ALA A 180 -6.61 -11.44 -2.17
CA ALA A 180 -5.66 -11.69 -3.25
C ALA A 180 -4.58 -12.67 -2.78
N GLY A 181 -4.08 -13.49 -3.70
CA GLY A 181 -3.04 -14.45 -3.39
C GLY A 181 -2.63 -15.29 -4.57
N ARG A 182 -1.99 -16.43 -4.26
CA ARG A 182 -1.52 -17.41 -5.25
C ARG A 182 -2.29 -18.71 -5.16
N THR A 183 -2.60 -19.27 -6.32
CA THR A 183 -3.17 -20.60 -6.48
C THR A 183 -2.43 -21.36 -7.56
N ILE A 184 -2.16 -22.65 -7.32
CA ILE A 184 -1.76 -23.62 -8.35
C ILE A 184 -2.84 -24.69 -8.57
N SER A 185 -4.01 -24.48 -8.01
CA SER A 185 -5.16 -25.37 -8.11
C SER A 185 -5.88 -25.11 -9.43
N GLY A 186 -5.89 -26.11 -10.32
CA GLY A 186 -6.66 -26.01 -11.59
C GLY A 186 -8.17 -25.99 -11.40
N ASN A 187 -8.63 -26.36 -10.20
CA ASN A 187 -10.03 -26.42 -9.78
C ASN A 187 -10.34 -25.39 -8.67
N PHE A 188 -9.56 -24.32 -8.54
CA PHE A 188 -9.87 -23.23 -7.61
C PHE A 188 -11.30 -22.69 -7.85
N PRO A 189 -12.05 -22.32 -6.80
CA PRO A 189 -13.44 -21.91 -6.95
C PRO A 189 -13.52 -20.57 -7.71
N ILE A 190 -13.95 -20.62 -8.98
CA ILE A 190 -14.18 -19.44 -9.84
C ILE A 190 -15.66 -19.23 -10.11
N THR A 191 -16.06 -17.98 -10.34
CA THR A 191 -17.46 -17.60 -10.58
C THR A 191 -17.71 -17.35 -12.07
N PRO A 192 -18.77 -17.88 -12.69
CA PRO A 192 -19.11 -17.56 -14.07
C PRO A 192 -19.34 -16.06 -14.28
N GLY A 193 -18.87 -15.52 -15.41
CA GLY A 193 -19.03 -14.10 -15.77
C GLY A 193 -17.94 -13.17 -15.23
N THR A 194 -16.98 -13.70 -14.46
CA THR A 194 -15.74 -12.99 -14.16
C THR A 194 -14.75 -13.12 -15.33
N MET A 195 -13.63 -12.38 -15.25
CA MET A 195 -12.48 -12.58 -16.11
C MET A 195 -12.07 -14.06 -16.18
N SER A 196 -11.53 -14.46 -17.31
CA SER A 196 -11.00 -15.81 -17.56
C SER A 196 -9.48 -15.77 -17.63
N GLY A 197 -8.81 -15.96 -16.49
CA GLY A 197 -7.38 -16.24 -16.43
C GLY A 197 -7.09 -17.75 -16.50
N SER A 198 -5.82 -18.10 -16.69
CA SER A 198 -5.34 -19.47 -16.47
C SER A 198 -5.04 -19.66 -14.96
N PRO A 199 -5.10 -20.90 -14.42
CA PRO A 199 -4.55 -21.26 -13.12
C PRO A 199 -3.02 -21.10 -13.15
N SER A 200 -2.59 -19.85 -13.20
CA SER A 200 -1.20 -19.44 -13.29
C SER A 200 -0.98 -18.29 -12.31
N LEU A 201 -1.22 -18.65 -11.04
CA LEU A 201 -0.38 -18.23 -9.91
C LEU A 201 -0.86 -16.93 -9.22
N GLY A 202 -1.90 -16.27 -9.74
CA GLY A 202 -2.67 -15.23 -9.05
C GLY A 202 -4.18 -15.49 -9.01
N PHE A 203 -4.84 -15.19 -7.89
CA PHE A 203 -6.31 -15.16 -7.79
C PHE A 203 -6.80 -13.91 -7.07
N VAL A 204 -8.04 -13.52 -7.36
CA VAL A 204 -8.81 -12.55 -6.57
C VAL A 204 -10.17 -13.14 -6.25
N THR A 205 -10.50 -13.25 -4.96
CA THR A 205 -11.76 -13.79 -4.46
C THR A 205 -12.48 -12.75 -3.62
N LYS A 206 -13.76 -12.53 -3.90
CA LYS A 206 -14.67 -11.77 -3.05
C LYS A 206 -15.57 -12.73 -2.27
N LEU A 207 -15.37 -12.81 -0.96
CA LEU A 207 -16.21 -13.55 -0.02
C LEU A 207 -17.24 -12.61 0.60
N ASN A 208 -18.49 -13.06 0.71
CA ASN A 208 -19.53 -12.23 1.31
C ASN A 208 -19.27 -11.96 2.81
N ALA A 209 -19.90 -10.93 3.36
CA ALA A 209 -19.72 -10.53 4.76
C ALA A 209 -20.06 -11.62 5.80
N SER A 210 -20.87 -12.64 5.44
CA SER A 210 -21.18 -13.77 6.32
C SER A 210 -20.21 -14.94 6.20
N GLY A 211 -19.29 -14.93 5.23
CA GLY A 211 -18.36 -16.03 4.96
C GLY A 211 -19.00 -17.29 4.37
N GLN A 212 -20.25 -17.21 3.91
CA GLN A 212 -21.05 -18.37 3.47
C GLN A 212 -21.05 -18.57 1.96
N SER A 213 -20.65 -17.57 1.18
CA SER A 213 -20.62 -17.68 -0.28
C SER A 213 -19.58 -16.78 -0.92
N ILE A 214 -18.89 -17.31 -1.92
CA ILE A 214 -18.08 -16.53 -2.87
C ILE A 214 -19.03 -15.72 -3.75
N VAL A 215 -18.87 -14.40 -3.74
CA VAL A 215 -19.65 -13.44 -4.55
C VAL A 215 -19.11 -13.36 -5.98
N ALA A 216 -17.78 -13.31 -6.09
CA ALA A 216 -17.04 -13.33 -7.34
C ALA A 216 -15.66 -13.92 -7.07
N SER A 217 -15.11 -14.67 -8.01
CA SER A 217 -13.74 -15.19 -7.90
C SER A 217 -13.20 -15.47 -9.29
N THR A 218 -11.95 -15.09 -9.52
CA THR A 218 -11.27 -15.22 -10.80
C THR A 218 -9.79 -15.53 -10.60
N TYR A 219 -9.21 -16.23 -11.58
CA TYR A 219 -7.77 -16.20 -11.77
C TYR A 219 -7.38 -14.87 -12.41
N PHE A 220 -6.30 -14.26 -11.92
CA PHE A 220 -5.79 -13.00 -12.48
C PHE A 220 -4.28 -13.10 -12.69
N GLY A 221 -3.88 -13.01 -13.96
CA GLY A 221 -2.50 -13.18 -14.40
C GLY A 221 -2.42 -13.58 -15.88
N GLY A 222 -1.21 -13.86 -16.37
CA GLY A 222 -0.98 -14.47 -17.68
C GLY A 222 -0.82 -15.98 -17.58
N THR A 223 -0.13 -16.61 -18.55
CA THR A 223 0.04 -18.08 -18.63
C THR A 223 1.26 -18.64 -17.90
N ASP A 224 2.18 -17.79 -17.42
CA ASP A 224 3.33 -18.16 -16.58
C ASP A 224 3.17 -17.60 -15.15
N ASP A 225 4.16 -17.83 -14.31
CA ASP A 225 4.15 -17.54 -12.88
C ASP A 225 3.98 -16.08 -12.52
N GLY A 226 3.44 -15.88 -11.32
CA GLY A 226 3.02 -14.60 -10.83
C GLY A 226 2.46 -14.73 -9.44
N PHE A 227 2.43 -13.62 -8.72
CA PHE A 227 1.93 -13.54 -7.36
C PHE A 227 1.16 -12.23 -7.24
N LEU A 228 0.12 -12.21 -6.41
CA LEU A 228 -0.51 -10.99 -5.92
C LEU A 228 -0.21 -10.88 -4.44
N TYR A 229 0.61 -9.89 -4.06
CA TYR A 229 1.09 -9.72 -2.69
C TYR A 229 0.18 -8.86 -1.83
N ASP A 230 -0.49 -7.87 -2.43
CA ASP A 230 -1.30 -6.90 -1.69
C ASP A 230 -2.57 -6.52 -2.47
N VAL A 231 -3.61 -6.14 -1.74
CA VAL A 231 -4.92 -5.72 -2.26
C VAL A 231 -5.48 -4.55 -1.47
N ALA A 232 -6.04 -3.56 -2.17
CA ALA A 232 -6.85 -2.52 -1.52
C ALA A 232 -8.15 -2.24 -2.29
N ILE A 233 -9.15 -1.75 -1.54
CA ILE A 233 -10.38 -1.22 -2.11
C ILE A 233 -10.22 0.28 -2.30
N GLY A 234 -10.19 0.69 -3.57
CA GLY A 234 -10.13 2.09 -3.96
C GLY A 234 -11.52 2.69 -4.22
N PRO A 235 -11.54 3.91 -4.77
CA PRO A 235 -12.79 4.59 -5.13
C PRO A 235 -13.65 3.77 -6.10
N LEU A 236 -14.98 3.98 -6.06
CA LEU A 236 -15.97 3.22 -6.83
C LEU A 236 -15.99 1.70 -6.52
N GLY A 237 -15.36 1.26 -5.42
CA GLY A 237 -15.23 -0.16 -5.08
C GLY A 237 -14.24 -0.91 -5.97
N ARG A 238 -13.36 -0.19 -6.68
CA ARG A 238 -12.32 -0.79 -7.51
C ARG A 238 -11.33 -1.58 -6.66
N ILE A 239 -10.87 -2.69 -7.19
CA ILE A 239 -9.93 -3.57 -6.51
C ILE A 239 -8.54 -3.32 -7.09
N TYR A 240 -7.63 -2.84 -6.26
CA TYR A 240 -6.23 -2.60 -6.64
C TYR A 240 -5.42 -3.79 -6.18
N VAL A 241 -4.61 -4.36 -7.06
CA VAL A 241 -3.70 -5.46 -6.72
C VAL A 241 -2.29 -5.16 -7.24
N VAL A 242 -1.29 -5.60 -6.48
CA VAL A 242 0.11 -5.54 -6.88
C VAL A 242 0.80 -6.87 -6.66
N GLY A 243 1.92 -7.04 -7.35
CA GLY A 243 2.70 -8.26 -7.28
C GLY A 243 3.77 -8.30 -8.35
N TRP A 244 3.96 -9.49 -8.92
CA TRP A 244 4.85 -9.69 -10.06
C TRP A 244 4.34 -10.76 -11.01
N THR A 245 4.89 -10.81 -12.22
CA THR A 245 4.64 -11.87 -13.20
C THR A 245 5.86 -12.18 -14.07
N ARG A 246 5.90 -13.40 -14.63
CA ARG A 246 6.81 -13.83 -15.72
C ARG A 246 6.11 -13.87 -17.08
N SER A 247 4.84 -13.48 -17.12
CA SER A 247 3.96 -13.72 -18.25
C SER A 247 4.06 -12.64 -19.32
N PHE A 248 4.42 -13.03 -20.54
CA PHE A 248 4.37 -12.14 -21.72
C PHE A 248 2.94 -11.76 -22.13
N ASP A 249 1.95 -12.53 -21.70
CA ASP A 249 0.52 -12.33 -21.98
C ASP A 249 -0.25 -11.82 -20.75
N PHE A 250 0.45 -11.24 -19.77
CA PHE A 250 -0.21 -10.61 -18.62
C PHE A 250 -1.19 -9.53 -19.10
N PRO A 251 -2.41 -9.44 -18.52
CA PRO A 251 -3.41 -8.48 -18.95
C PRO A 251 -2.98 -7.04 -18.64
N VAL A 252 -2.64 -6.28 -19.69
CA VAL A 252 -2.34 -4.84 -19.62
C VAL A 252 -3.35 -4.04 -20.44
N THR A 253 -3.59 -2.79 -20.06
CA THR A 253 -4.59 -1.93 -20.72
C THR A 253 -3.94 -0.95 -21.71
N PRO A 254 -4.61 -0.61 -22.83
CA PRO A 254 -4.12 0.41 -23.74
C PRO A 254 -3.89 1.76 -23.05
N GLY A 255 -2.73 2.38 -23.30
CA GLY A 255 -2.37 3.66 -22.68
C GLY A 255 -1.82 3.56 -21.26
N ALA A 256 -1.61 2.36 -20.73
CA ALA A 256 -0.85 2.15 -19.51
C ALA A 256 0.59 2.65 -19.63
N TYR A 257 1.22 2.92 -18.47
CA TYR A 257 2.60 3.39 -18.37
C TYR A 257 3.57 2.46 -19.08
N ASP A 258 3.45 1.16 -18.84
CA ASP A 258 4.15 0.11 -19.56
C ASP A 258 3.19 -1.04 -19.94
N THR A 259 3.27 -1.44 -21.21
CA THR A 259 2.42 -2.46 -21.83
C THR A 259 3.23 -3.66 -22.32
N VAL A 260 4.54 -3.69 -22.08
CA VAL A 260 5.42 -4.73 -22.58
C VAL A 260 6.22 -5.31 -21.43
N PHE A 261 6.10 -6.63 -21.24
CA PHE A 261 6.95 -7.35 -20.31
C PHE A 261 8.42 -7.19 -20.71
N GLY A 262 9.25 -6.74 -19.77
CA GLY A 262 10.65 -6.38 -19.95
C GLY A 262 11.59 -7.55 -20.25
N GLY A 263 11.12 -8.80 -20.09
CA GLY A 263 11.89 -10.01 -20.40
C GLY A 263 12.84 -10.46 -19.27
N THR A 264 12.61 -10.01 -18.05
CA THR A 264 13.33 -10.41 -16.83
C THR A 264 12.73 -11.71 -16.27
N PRO A 265 13.31 -12.38 -15.24
CA PRO A 265 12.57 -13.43 -14.57
C PRO A 265 11.24 -12.92 -13.98
N TYR A 266 11.13 -11.67 -13.50
CA TYR A 266 9.91 -11.13 -12.86
C TYR A 266 9.75 -9.63 -13.12
N ASP A 267 8.60 -9.19 -13.65
CA ASP A 267 8.24 -7.76 -13.64
C ASP A 267 7.16 -7.50 -12.61
N GLY A 268 7.31 -6.38 -11.90
CA GLY A 268 6.29 -5.84 -11.03
C GLY A 268 5.01 -5.50 -11.80
N ILE A 269 3.85 -5.68 -11.16
CA ILE A 269 2.55 -5.31 -11.74
C ILE A 269 1.78 -4.38 -10.80
N VAL A 270 0.99 -3.50 -11.41
CA VAL A 270 -0.04 -2.72 -10.73
C VAL A 270 -1.30 -2.83 -11.57
N SER A 271 -2.38 -3.36 -11.00
CA SER A 271 -3.65 -3.56 -11.70
C SER A 271 -4.84 -3.07 -10.89
N ILE A 272 -5.81 -2.49 -11.58
CA ILE A 272 -7.08 -1.99 -11.07
C ILE A 272 -8.18 -2.79 -11.75
N LEU A 273 -8.97 -3.52 -10.97
CA LEU A 273 -10.03 -4.40 -11.46
C LEU A 273 -11.41 -3.77 -11.21
N HIS A 274 -12.38 -4.13 -12.05
CA HIS A 274 -13.79 -3.89 -11.74
C HIS A 274 -14.20 -4.63 -10.45
N SER A 275 -15.10 -4.02 -9.69
CA SER A 275 -15.53 -4.55 -8.38
C SER A 275 -16.18 -5.93 -8.47
N ASP A 276 -16.80 -6.25 -9.60
CA ASP A 276 -17.42 -7.54 -9.89
C ASP A 276 -16.45 -8.56 -10.52
N LEU A 277 -15.18 -8.18 -10.69
CA LEU A 277 -14.14 -8.98 -11.35
C LEU A 277 -14.49 -9.36 -12.79
N SER A 278 -15.37 -8.61 -13.47
CA SER A 278 -15.74 -8.91 -14.86
C SER A 278 -14.65 -8.51 -15.87
N ASP A 279 -13.86 -7.49 -15.55
CA ASP A 279 -12.84 -6.93 -16.43
C ASP A 279 -11.76 -6.14 -15.66
N VAL A 280 -10.66 -5.85 -16.37
CA VAL A 280 -9.55 -5.00 -15.91
C VAL A 280 -9.85 -3.55 -16.29
N ALA A 281 -9.82 -2.64 -15.31
CA ALA A 281 -10.01 -1.22 -15.54
C ALA A 281 -8.74 -0.57 -16.11
N TYR A 282 -7.62 -0.82 -15.44
CA TYR A 282 -6.28 -0.33 -15.77
C TYR A 282 -5.26 -1.36 -15.31
N SER A 283 -4.21 -1.59 -16.09
CA SER A 283 -3.14 -2.50 -15.70
C SER A 283 -1.86 -2.18 -16.44
N THR A 284 -0.76 -2.13 -15.70
CA THR A 284 0.57 -1.78 -16.19
C THR A 284 1.62 -2.70 -15.60
N PHE A 285 2.70 -2.91 -16.35
CA PHE A 285 3.96 -3.34 -15.76
C PHE A 285 4.64 -2.18 -15.02
N LEU A 286 5.46 -2.53 -14.03
CA LEU A 286 6.35 -1.65 -13.30
C LEU A 286 7.65 -2.40 -12.99
N GLY A 287 8.47 -2.55 -14.02
CA GLY A 287 9.69 -3.33 -14.00
C GLY A 287 10.69 -2.81 -15.03
N ALA A 288 11.79 -3.52 -15.21
CA ALA A 288 12.91 -3.07 -16.01
C ALA A 288 12.99 -3.80 -17.36
N SER A 289 13.21 -3.08 -18.46
CA SER A 289 13.41 -3.74 -19.76
C SER A 289 14.82 -4.35 -19.89
N GLY A 290 14.90 -5.61 -20.34
CA GLY A 290 16.15 -6.29 -20.72
C GLY A 290 17.07 -6.68 -19.56
N SER A 291 16.54 -6.73 -18.34
CA SER A 291 17.25 -7.14 -17.12
C SER A 291 17.13 -8.66 -16.90
N SER A 292 17.97 -9.23 -16.04
CA SER A 292 17.84 -10.61 -15.54
C SER A 292 17.61 -10.65 -14.03
N GLN A 293 17.30 -9.51 -13.44
CA GLN A 293 17.10 -9.31 -12.01
C GLN A 293 15.61 -9.40 -11.67
N LEU A 294 15.30 -9.49 -10.38
CA LEU A 294 13.92 -9.54 -9.89
C LEU A 294 13.37 -8.12 -9.72
N GLU A 295 12.13 -7.90 -10.17
CA GLU A 295 11.33 -6.73 -9.87
C GLU A 295 9.99 -7.16 -9.27
N GLU A 296 9.73 -6.77 -8.02
CA GLU A 296 8.50 -7.11 -7.30
C GLU A 296 7.86 -5.84 -6.73
N ILE A 297 6.55 -5.68 -6.93
CA ILE A 297 5.75 -4.71 -6.18
C ILE A 297 5.02 -5.47 -5.07
N VAL A 298 5.23 -5.07 -3.83
CA VAL A 298 4.91 -5.85 -2.64
C VAL A 298 3.75 -5.26 -1.85
N CYS A 299 3.66 -3.93 -1.82
CA CYS A 299 2.65 -3.22 -1.05
C CYS A 299 2.05 -2.06 -1.83
N LEU A 300 0.81 -1.70 -1.50
CA LEU A 300 0.09 -0.60 -2.12
C LEU A 300 -0.76 0.18 -1.12
N ALA A 301 -0.97 1.45 -1.40
CA ALA A 301 -1.96 2.31 -0.76
C ALA A 301 -2.60 3.21 -1.80
N VAL A 302 -3.92 3.41 -1.69
CA VAL A 302 -4.73 4.16 -2.66
C VAL A 302 -5.42 5.32 -1.96
N ASP A 303 -5.36 6.51 -2.56
CA ASP A 303 -6.10 7.67 -2.06
C ASP A 303 -7.52 7.78 -2.66
N LYS A 304 -8.31 8.74 -2.19
CA LYS A 304 -9.71 8.89 -2.64
C LYS A 304 -9.87 9.31 -4.10
N SER A 305 -8.80 9.78 -4.75
CA SER A 305 -8.80 10.07 -6.18
C SER A 305 -8.33 8.92 -7.04
N GLY A 306 -7.92 7.82 -6.42
CA GLY A 306 -7.46 6.61 -7.10
C GLY A 306 -5.97 6.63 -7.43
N VAL A 307 -5.21 7.63 -6.97
CA VAL A 307 -3.75 7.64 -7.08
C VAL A 307 -3.21 6.51 -6.22
N VAL A 308 -2.37 5.66 -6.82
CA VAL A 308 -1.78 4.52 -6.12
C VAL A 308 -0.33 4.82 -5.80
N THR A 309 0.04 4.58 -4.54
CA THR A 309 1.42 4.58 -4.06
C THR A 309 1.81 3.13 -3.79
N VAL A 310 2.94 2.69 -4.32
CA VAL A 310 3.40 1.30 -4.20
C VAL A 310 4.84 1.25 -3.71
N GLY A 311 5.19 0.14 -3.06
CA GLY A 311 6.55 -0.18 -2.64
C GLY A 311 6.91 -1.62 -2.99
N GLY A 312 8.21 -1.90 -3.07
CA GLY A 312 8.70 -3.26 -3.28
C GLY A 312 10.21 -3.34 -3.37
N THR A 313 10.70 -4.16 -4.28
CA THR A 313 12.13 -4.35 -4.54
C THR A 313 12.44 -4.41 -6.03
N ALA A 314 13.59 -3.88 -6.43
CA ALA A 314 14.12 -4.01 -7.78
C ALA A 314 15.63 -4.25 -7.76
N GLY A 315 16.10 -5.26 -8.50
CA GLY A 315 17.52 -5.55 -8.65
C GLY A 315 18.16 -4.96 -9.92
N SER A 316 17.37 -4.43 -10.85
CA SER A 316 17.85 -3.88 -12.12
C SER A 316 18.39 -2.45 -12.00
N TYR A 317 19.34 -2.10 -12.86
CA TYR A 317 19.78 -0.71 -13.09
C TYR A 317 18.76 0.15 -13.85
N THR A 318 17.82 -0.48 -14.53
CA THR A 318 16.87 0.15 -15.44
C THR A 318 15.43 0.13 -14.92
N TYR A 319 15.23 -0.09 -13.61
CA TYR A 319 13.92 0.15 -13.01
C TYR A 319 13.49 1.61 -13.28
N PRO A 320 12.22 1.85 -13.66
CA PRO A 320 11.77 3.16 -14.07
C PRO A 320 11.78 4.14 -12.91
N VAL A 321 12.62 5.18 -12.98
CA VAL A 321 12.71 6.27 -12.01
C VAL A 321 12.32 7.59 -12.66
N THR A 322 11.68 8.48 -11.90
CA THR A 322 11.26 9.80 -12.40
C THR A 322 12.39 10.84 -12.30
N PRO A 323 12.46 11.85 -13.18
CA PRO A 323 13.38 12.98 -13.01
C PRO A 323 13.21 13.65 -11.64
N GLY A 324 14.31 13.83 -10.92
CA GLY A 324 14.30 14.30 -9.53
C GLY A 324 13.95 13.20 -8.52
N ALA A 325 14.07 11.91 -8.86
CA ALA A 325 14.04 10.84 -7.87
C ALA A 325 15.04 11.10 -6.73
N PHE A 326 14.70 10.62 -5.52
CA PHE A 326 15.63 10.61 -4.39
C PHE A 326 16.93 9.88 -4.74
N GLN A 327 16.80 8.72 -5.40
CA GLN A 327 17.89 7.92 -5.93
C GLN A 327 17.53 7.46 -7.34
N SER A 328 18.32 7.90 -8.32
CA SER A 328 18.07 7.65 -9.75
C SER A 328 18.75 6.40 -10.31
N SER A 329 19.60 5.75 -9.52
CA SER A 329 20.34 4.56 -9.96
C SER A 329 20.84 3.76 -8.76
N ILE A 330 21.05 2.47 -8.98
CA ILE A 330 21.83 1.59 -8.10
C ILE A 330 23.22 1.37 -8.73
N SER A 331 24.24 1.14 -7.90
CA SER A 331 25.63 0.94 -8.36
C SER A 331 26.03 -0.52 -8.45
N VAL A 332 25.18 -1.40 -7.94
CA VAL A 332 25.32 -2.85 -8.02
C VAL A 332 23.95 -3.46 -8.27
N PRO A 333 23.86 -4.58 -9.00
CA PRO A 333 22.59 -5.27 -9.20
C PRO A 333 22.34 -6.10 -7.94
N ASN A 334 21.60 -5.50 -7.02
CA ASN A 334 21.15 -6.09 -5.78
C ASN A 334 19.78 -5.48 -5.45
N SER A 335 18.96 -6.21 -4.71
CA SER A 335 17.58 -5.83 -4.41
C SER A 335 17.56 -4.48 -3.67
N ALA A 336 17.31 -3.37 -4.36
CA ALA A 336 17.07 -2.09 -3.72
C ALA A 336 15.57 -1.95 -3.46
N ALA A 337 15.18 -1.34 -2.34
CA ALA A 337 13.78 -1.01 -2.16
C ALA A 337 13.39 -0.01 -3.25
N VAL A 338 12.17 -0.12 -3.75
CA VAL A 338 11.62 0.84 -4.71
C VAL A 338 10.34 1.42 -4.15
N VAL A 339 10.11 2.70 -4.48
CA VAL A 339 8.90 3.44 -4.10
C VAL A 339 8.40 4.18 -5.33
N SER A 340 7.13 3.99 -5.66
CA SER A 340 6.53 4.53 -6.87
C SER A 340 5.13 5.05 -6.61
N ARG A 341 4.70 6.02 -7.41
CA ARG A 341 3.36 6.61 -7.37
C ARG A 341 2.85 6.81 -8.79
N LEU A 342 1.66 6.29 -9.07
CA LEU A 342 1.03 6.34 -10.38
C LEU A 342 -0.29 7.12 -10.32
N ASP A 343 -0.63 7.75 -11.44
CA ASP A 343 -1.92 8.40 -11.62
C ASP A 343 -3.09 7.39 -11.61
N PRO A 344 -4.35 7.85 -11.46
CA PRO A 344 -5.50 6.96 -11.29
C PRO A 344 -5.79 6.02 -12.47
N THR A 345 -5.22 6.30 -13.65
CA THR A 345 -5.36 5.47 -14.85
C THR A 345 -4.14 4.62 -15.15
N LEU A 346 -3.13 4.62 -14.27
CA LEU A 346 -1.85 3.91 -14.42
C LEU A 346 -1.12 4.25 -15.74
N SER A 347 -1.28 5.48 -16.23
CA SER A 347 -0.71 5.97 -17.48
C SER A 347 0.60 6.74 -17.30
N GLU A 348 0.87 7.24 -16.08
CA GLU A 348 2.02 8.07 -15.77
C GLU A 348 2.58 7.76 -14.37
N LEU A 349 3.91 7.60 -14.27
CA LEU A 349 4.62 7.68 -13.00
C LEU A 349 4.69 9.14 -12.55
N LEU A 350 4.00 9.45 -11.46
CA LEU A 350 4.04 10.76 -10.79
C LEU A 350 5.31 10.93 -9.96
N TYR A 351 5.82 9.83 -9.42
CA TYR A 351 7.11 9.74 -8.73
C TYR A 351 7.59 8.30 -8.76
N SER A 352 8.89 8.08 -8.92
CA SER A 352 9.51 6.78 -8.73
C SER A 352 10.99 6.93 -8.39
N SER A 353 11.46 6.14 -7.44
CA SER A 353 12.83 6.17 -6.93
C SER A 353 13.24 4.82 -6.38
N TYR A 354 14.54 4.52 -6.46
CA TYR A 354 15.14 3.55 -5.54
C TYR A 354 15.21 4.14 -4.12
N LEU A 355 15.37 3.27 -3.15
CA LEU A 355 15.66 3.56 -1.75
C LEU A 355 16.54 2.41 -1.23
N GLY A 356 17.84 2.53 -1.38
CA GLY A 356 18.74 1.47 -0.95
C GLY A 356 20.21 1.88 -0.95
N GLY A 357 21.04 0.96 -0.49
CA GLY A 357 22.49 1.15 -0.51
C GLY A 357 23.06 1.30 -1.92
N VAL A 358 24.21 1.95 -2.01
CA VAL A 358 24.97 2.12 -3.26
C VAL A 358 26.25 1.29 -3.27
N THR A 359 26.62 0.71 -2.13
CA THR A 359 27.88 -0.02 -1.95
C THR A 359 27.69 -1.51 -2.22
N ALA A 360 28.53 -2.05 -3.10
CA ALA A 360 28.59 -3.48 -3.37
C ALA A 360 28.88 -4.29 -2.10
N SER A 361 28.00 -5.23 -1.76
CA SER A 361 28.22 -6.19 -0.68
C SER A 361 27.75 -7.57 -1.10
N VAL A 362 28.54 -8.59 -0.76
CA VAL A 362 28.22 -10.00 -1.01
C VAL A 362 27.42 -10.64 0.13
N THR A 363 27.19 -9.91 1.23
CA THR A 363 26.52 -10.41 2.44
C THR A 363 25.35 -9.56 2.94
N HIS A 364 25.20 -8.33 2.44
CA HIS A 364 24.35 -7.28 3.02
C HIS A 364 23.87 -6.31 1.93
N ASN A 365 22.85 -6.71 1.17
CA ASN A 365 22.48 -6.01 -0.05
C ASN A 365 20.99 -6.08 -0.44
N ASP A 366 20.13 -6.64 0.42
CA ASP A 366 18.70 -6.75 0.13
C ASP A 366 17.90 -5.71 0.93
N ASP A 367 17.48 -4.66 0.24
CA ASP A 367 16.55 -3.65 0.72
C ASP A 367 15.17 -3.90 0.10
N ARG A 368 14.11 -3.83 0.90
CA ARG A 368 12.74 -4.09 0.45
C ARG A 368 11.74 -3.23 1.20
N ALA A 369 10.88 -2.53 0.48
CA ALA A 369 9.69 -1.91 1.06
C ALA A 369 8.58 -2.98 1.18
N ASN A 370 8.07 -3.19 2.39
CA ASN A 370 7.11 -4.25 2.70
C ASN A 370 5.69 -3.74 2.97
N ALA A 371 5.53 -2.49 3.41
CA ALA A 371 4.22 -1.87 3.57
C ALA A 371 4.30 -0.34 3.38
N VAL A 372 3.17 0.25 2.99
CA VAL A 372 3.04 1.69 2.75
C VAL A 372 1.72 2.21 3.31
N ALA A 373 1.73 3.43 3.85
CA ALA A 373 0.52 4.19 4.14
C ALA A 373 0.68 5.64 3.67
N VAL A 374 -0.41 6.25 3.17
CA VAL A 374 -0.42 7.62 2.64
C VAL A 374 -1.09 8.55 3.63
N PHE A 375 -0.40 9.66 3.97
CA PHE A 375 -0.94 10.71 4.82
C PHE A 375 -1.90 11.63 4.05
N PRO A 376 -2.81 12.35 4.75
CA PRO A 376 -3.73 13.29 4.12
C PRO A 376 -3.05 14.42 3.33
N ASP A 377 -1.80 14.74 3.63
CA ASP A 377 -1.02 15.74 2.90
C ASP A 377 -0.34 15.19 1.65
N GLY A 378 -0.56 13.91 1.33
CA GLY A 378 0.01 13.19 0.19
C GLY A 378 1.44 12.67 0.42
N SER A 379 2.07 12.89 1.57
CA SER A 379 3.29 12.15 1.92
C SER A 379 2.97 10.68 2.21
N ALA A 380 3.97 9.80 2.21
CA ALA A 380 3.78 8.39 2.50
C ALA A 380 4.84 7.87 3.46
N VAL A 381 4.44 7.02 4.39
CA VAL A 381 5.36 6.22 5.21
C VAL A 381 5.57 4.88 4.54
N PHE A 382 6.83 4.48 4.40
CA PHE A 382 7.24 3.14 4.00
C PHE A 382 7.94 2.45 5.15
N VAL A 383 7.61 1.19 5.36
CA VAL A 383 8.33 0.30 6.28
C VAL A 383 8.85 -0.91 5.52
N GLY A 384 9.96 -1.45 5.97
CA GLY A 384 10.64 -2.50 5.23
C GLY A 384 11.86 -3.06 5.92
N SER A 385 12.63 -3.85 5.17
CA SER A 385 13.92 -4.38 5.59
C SER A 385 15.04 -3.68 4.82
N ALA A 386 16.07 -3.26 5.55
CA ALA A 386 17.30 -2.70 5.04
C ALA A 386 18.44 -3.71 5.29
N GLY A 387 19.00 -4.23 4.22
CA GLY A 387 20.16 -5.12 4.25
C GLY A 387 21.45 -4.41 3.90
N SER A 388 21.38 -3.27 3.21
CA SER A 388 22.55 -2.55 2.76
C SER A 388 23.26 -1.79 3.88
N ILE A 389 24.59 -1.96 3.98
CA ILE A 389 25.42 -1.29 5.00
C ILE A 389 25.37 0.24 4.93
N ASP A 390 25.02 0.78 3.76
CA ASP A 390 24.91 2.19 3.45
C ASP A 390 23.47 2.56 3.05
N PHE A 391 22.48 1.86 3.60
CA PHE A 391 21.08 2.23 3.45
C PHE A 391 20.89 3.72 3.78
N PRO A 392 20.08 4.48 3.02
CA PRO A 392 19.92 5.91 3.24
C PRO A 392 19.31 6.23 4.61
N LEU A 393 19.95 7.12 5.37
CA LEU A 393 19.52 7.51 6.72
C LEU A 393 19.33 9.02 6.83
N THR A 394 18.34 9.43 7.63
CA THR A 394 18.22 10.82 8.10
C THR A 394 19.20 11.06 9.24
N SER A 395 19.51 12.34 9.53
CA SER A 395 20.33 12.71 10.70
C SER A 395 19.67 12.38 12.04
N THR A 396 18.37 12.09 12.03
CA THR A 396 17.55 11.75 13.19
C THR A 396 17.31 10.24 13.33
N SER A 397 17.97 9.42 12.51
CA SER A 397 17.78 7.97 12.57
C SER A 397 18.12 7.42 13.95
N VAL A 398 17.23 6.55 14.47
CA VAL A 398 17.38 5.92 15.78
C VAL A 398 18.60 4.99 15.81
N GLN A 399 18.90 4.36 14.66
CA GLN A 399 20.06 3.52 14.46
C GLN A 399 20.83 3.98 13.21
N PRO A 400 22.10 4.41 13.33
CA PRO A 400 22.83 5.07 12.24
C PRO A 400 23.54 4.09 11.28
N GLY A 401 23.20 2.81 11.27
CA GLY A 401 23.78 1.80 10.39
C GLY A 401 23.26 0.40 10.70
N VAL A 402 23.43 -0.54 9.76
CA VAL A 402 22.89 -1.89 9.92
C VAL A 402 23.64 -2.65 11.02
N GLY A 403 22.89 -3.17 12.00
CA GLY A 403 23.39 -3.91 13.16
C GLY A 403 23.39 -5.43 12.99
N GLY A 404 22.59 -5.95 12.04
CA GLY A 404 22.46 -7.37 11.70
C GLY A 404 22.63 -7.69 10.21
N LYS A 405 22.04 -8.81 9.76
CA LYS A 405 21.96 -9.15 8.31
C LYS A 405 20.93 -8.30 7.57
N LEU A 406 19.83 -7.99 8.25
CA LEU A 406 18.75 -7.12 7.84
C LEU A 406 18.28 -6.38 9.09
N ASP A 407 17.98 -5.09 8.95
CA ASP A 407 17.32 -4.29 9.97
C ASP A 407 15.98 -3.78 9.45
N ALA A 408 15.05 -3.46 10.34
CA ALA A 408 13.82 -2.78 9.94
C ALA A 408 14.07 -1.30 9.68
N PHE A 409 13.48 -0.74 8.63
CA PHE A 409 13.43 0.71 8.42
C PHE A 409 11.99 1.23 8.43
N ALA A 410 11.85 2.50 8.80
CA ALA A 410 10.66 3.31 8.58
C ALA A 410 11.10 4.66 8.02
N THR A 411 10.45 5.14 6.96
CA THR A 411 10.78 6.44 6.35
C THR A 411 9.51 7.15 5.87
N VAL A 412 9.45 8.48 6.04
CA VAL A 412 8.41 9.32 5.45
C VAL A 412 8.96 10.02 4.22
N MET A 413 8.29 9.85 3.09
CA MET A 413 8.67 10.44 1.81
C MET A 413 7.55 11.33 1.27
N GLN A 414 7.93 12.51 0.75
CA GLN A 414 6.99 13.44 0.12
C GLN A 414 6.56 13.00 -1.30
N LEU A 415 7.24 11.97 -1.85
CA LEU A 415 6.98 11.39 -3.17
C LEU A 415 6.74 12.46 -4.24
N SER A 416 7.63 13.45 -4.24
CA SER A 416 7.65 14.58 -5.15
C SER A 416 9.10 14.75 -5.62
N PRO A 417 9.35 15.22 -6.86
CA PRO A 417 10.71 15.39 -7.35
C PRO A 417 11.60 16.24 -6.40
N LEU A 418 12.87 15.88 -6.28
CA LEU A 418 13.89 16.63 -5.55
C LEU A 418 13.93 18.07 -6.07
N GLY A 419 14.02 19.02 -5.13
CA GLY A 419 13.92 20.45 -5.41
C GLY A 419 12.49 20.98 -5.44
N THR A 420 11.48 20.13 -5.23
CA THR A 420 10.14 20.58 -4.86
C THR A 420 10.08 20.86 -3.35
N GLN A 421 9.31 21.88 -2.97
CA GLN A 421 9.04 22.18 -1.56
C GLN A 421 7.55 22.41 -1.37
N ARG A 422 6.91 21.57 -0.55
CA ARG A 422 5.54 21.81 -0.06
C ARG A 422 5.60 22.78 1.12
N TYR A 423 4.69 23.75 1.15
CA TYR A 423 4.60 24.72 2.25
C TYR A 423 3.17 25.27 2.40
N GLY A 424 2.92 25.94 3.52
CA GLY A 424 1.57 26.31 3.92
C GLY A 424 0.77 25.10 4.38
N ALA A 425 -0.49 25.33 4.73
CA ALA A 425 -1.40 24.27 5.16
C ALA A 425 -2.39 23.94 4.04
N THR A 426 -2.69 22.64 3.87
CA THR A 426 -3.96 22.27 3.24
C THR A 426 -5.10 22.80 4.11
N SER A 427 -6.14 23.34 3.49
CA SER A 427 -7.28 23.85 4.22
C SER A 427 -8.53 23.54 3.44
N SER A 428 -9.51 22.97 4.13
CA SER A 428 -10.78 22.62 3.53
C SER A 428 -11.89 22.94 4.49
N THR A 429 -12.90 23.61 3.96
CA THR A 429 -14.22 23.74 4.59
C THR A 429 -15.17 22.65 4.09
N CYS A 430 -14.61 21.64 3.39
CA CYS A 430 -15.30 20.57 2.71
C CYS A 430 -14.81 19.22 3.27
N SER A 431 -15.46 18.11 2.86
CA SER A 431 -15.14 16.77 3.35
C SER A 431 -13.84 16.16 2.77
N SER A 432 -13.12 16.89 1.91
CA SER A 432 -11.87 16.44 1.27
C SER A 432 -10.67 17.26 1.74
N VAL A 433 -9.48 16.67 1.74
CA VAL A 433 -8.23 17.34 2.14
C VAL A 433 -7.28 17.30 0.93
N PRO A 434 -7.42 18.24 -0.01
CA PRO A 434 -6.67 18.17 -1.23
C PRO A 434 -5.18 18.45 -0.99
N TRP A 435 -4.34 17.82 -1.81
CA TRP A 435 -2.90 18.04 -1.80
C TRP A 435 -2.36 18.17 -3.22
N ILE A 436 -1.26 18.92 -3.36
CA ILE A 436 -0.65 19.27 -4.64
C ILE A 436 0.55 18.38 -4.95
N GLY A 437 0.69 17.99 -6.21
CA GLY A 437 1.86 17.33 -6.78
C GLY A 437 2.39 18.07 -8.02
N VAL A 438 3.49 17.57 -8.56
CA VAL A 438 4.01 17.95 -9.88
C VAL A 438 4.39 16.66 -10.59
N ASN A 439 4.06 16.53 -11.88
CA ASN A 439 4.28 15.27 -12.60
C ASN A 439 5.76 14.98 -12.90
N ARG A 440 6.60 16.01 -12.91
CA ARG A 440 8.06 15.91 -13.02
C ARG A 440 8.71 17.24 -12.67
N MET A 441 10.00 17.20 -12.35
CA MET A 441 10.77 18.44 -12.26
C MET A 441 11.00 19.01 -13.68
N PRO A 442 10.58 20.26 -13.97
CA PRO A 442 10.77 20.85 -15.29
C PRO A 442 12.23 21.21 -15.56
N VAL A 443 12.71 20.92 -16.77
CA VAL A 443 13.98 21.43 -17.34
C VAL A 443 13.69 22.49 -18.41
N GLN A 444 14.61 23.42 -18.66
CA GLN A 444 14.38 24.53 -19.58
C GLN A 444 14.01 24.10 -21.01
N SER A 445 14.46 22.93 -21.45
CA SER A 445 14.14 22.37 -22.77
C SER A 445 12.72 21.81 -22.88
N ASP A 446 12.00 21.69 -21.77
CA ASP A 446 10.62 21.23 -21.77
C ASP A 446 9.69 22.27 -22.41
N SER A 447 8.67 21.79 -23.13
CA SER A 447 7.57 22.66 -23.59
C SER A 447 6.64 23.07 -22.45
N GLY A 448 6.65 22.32 -21.35
CA GLY A 448 5.81 22.52 -20.19
C GLY A 448 5.93 21.37 -19.19
N PHE A 449 5.21 21.52 -18.09
CA PHE A 449 5.07 20.53 -17.01
C PHE A 449 3.62 20.57 -16.49
N ALA A 450 3.27 19.78 -15.49
CA ALA A 450 1.94 19.83 -14.89
C ALA A 450 1.99 19.85 -13.37
N PHE A 451 1.20 20.74 -12.77
CA PHE A 451 0.78 20.56 -11.38
C PHE A 451 -0.38 19.57 -11.34
N THR A 452 -0.36 18.70 -10.34
CA THR A 452 -1.44 17.75 -10.08
C THR A 452 -2.09 18.04 -8.75
N ALA A 453 -3.33 17.62 -8.60
CA ALA A 453 -4.01 17.61 -7.32
C ALA A 453 -4.74 16.29 -7.14
N SER A 454 -4.70 15.79 -5.91
CA SER A 454 -5.49 14.66 -5.46
C SER A 454 -6.36 15.09 -4.28
N GLU A 455 -7.44 14.35 -4.05
CA GLU A 455 -8.49 14.64 -3.08
C GLU A 455 -9.12 16.04 -3.23
N ALA A 456 -9.10 16.60 -4.45
CA ALA A 456 -9.90 17.79 -4.74
C ALA A 456 -11.39 17.50 -4.55
N PRO A 457 -12.21 18.52 -4.23
CA PRO A 457 -13.66 18.44 -4.41
C PRO A 457 -13.99 17.77 -5.75
N PRO A 458 -14.76 16.66 -5.78
CA PRO A 458 -15.05 15.93 -7.02
C PRO A 458 -15.81 16.77 -8.04
N SER A 459 -15.53 16.60 -9.34
CA SER A 459 -16.25 17.26 -10.45
C SER A 459 -16.39 18.79 -10.29
N SER A 460 -15.39 19.42 -9.68
CA SER A 460 -15.46 20.81 -9.24
C SER A 460 -14.62 21.72 -10.10
N VAL A 461 -15.08 22.97 -10.22
CA VAL A 461 -14.34 24.03 -10.90
C VAL A 461 -13.45 24.74 -9.88
N GLY A 462 -12.20 24.96 -10.26
CA GLY A 462 -11.23 25.68 -9.46
C GLY A 462 -10.25 26.44 -10.32
N VAL A 463 -9.19 26.89 -9.66
CA VAL A 463 -8.08 27.58 -10.28
C VAL A 463 -6.76 27.03 -9.75
N LEU A 464 -5.75 27.05 -10.60
CA LEU A 464 -4.35 26.93 -10.25
C LEU A 464 -3.74 28.34 -10.27
N ALA A 465 -3.37 28.86 -9.10
CA ALA A 465 -2.58 30.08 -8.99
C ALA A 465 -1.09 29.73 -9.09
N ILE A 466 -0.36 30.43 -9.95
CA ILE A 466 1.09 30.27 -10.15
C ILE A 466 1.76 31.62 -10.00
N GLY A 467 2.62 31.79 -9.00
CA GLY A 467 3.36 33.04 -8.75
C GLY A 467 4.87 32.87 -8.81
N THR A 468 5.58 33.99 -8.78
CA THR A 468 7.04 34.05 -8.64
C THR A 468 7.53 34.33 -7.22
N ALA A 469 6.60 34.53 -6.27
CA ALA A 469 6.90 34.66 -4.86
C ALA A 469 5.83 33.96 -3.99
N SER A 470 6.25 33.47 -2.84
CA SER A 470 5.37 32.88 -1.83
C SER A 470 4.81 33.95 -0.89
N ALA A 471 3.65 33.66 -0.29
CA ALA A 471 3.06 34.40 0.82
C ALA A 471 3.02 33.50 2.08
N PRO A 472 4.13 33.38 2.84
CA PRO A 472 4.24 32.38 3.92
C PRO A 472 3.19 32.51 5.03
N SER A 473 2.72 33.74 5.30
CA SER A 473 1.67 33.98 6.30
C SER A 473 0.26 33.61 5.83
N GLY A 474 0.08 33.25 4.56
CA GLY A 474 -1.22 33.03 3.95
C GLY A 474 -2.00 34.32 3.71
N VAL A 475 -2.55 34.47 2.52
CA VAL A 475 -3.50 35.51 2.15
C VAL A 475 -4.90 34.91 2.28
N PRO A 476 -5.80 35.46 3.11
CA PRO A 476 -7.14 34.94 3.25
C PRO A 476 -7.93 35.03 1.93
N VAL A 477 -8.51 33.92 1.50
CA VAL A 477 -9.39 33.82 0.32
C VAL A 477 -10.60 33.00 0.73
N LEU A 478 -11.73 33.65 0.99
CA LEU A 478 -13.05 33.02 1.20
C LEU A 478 -13.00 31.69 1.98
N GLY A 479 -12.49 31.73 3.21
CA GLY A 479 -12.46 30.59 4.14
C GLY A 479 -11.19 29.74 4.10
N VAL A 480 -10.28 29.97 3.16
CA VAL A 480 -8.97 29.30 3.08
C VAL A 480 -7.82 30.29 3.03
N SER A 481 -6.58 29.79 3.09
CA SER A 481 -5.37 30.58 2.91
C SER A 481 -4.72 30.28 1.57
N ALA A 482 -4.50 31.33 0.76
CA ALA A 482 -3.66 31.28 -0.43
C ALA A 482 -2.21 31.62 -0.05
N PHE A 483 -1.24 30.79 -0.40
CA PHE A 483 0.17 30.98 -0.06
C PHE A 483 1.01 31.49 -1.23
N ILE A 484 0.36 32.07 -2.24
CA ILE A 484 0.99 32.75 -3.38
C ILE A 484 0.91 34.27 -3.17
N ASP A 485 2.00 35.00 -3.36
CA ASP A 485 2.02 36.46 -3.16
C ASP A 485 1.29 37.21 -4.29
N PRO A 486 0.14 37.86 -4.02
CA PRO A 486 -0.59 38.62 -5.04
C PRO A 486 0.10 39.94 -5.41
N GLY A 487 1.11 40.38 -4.65
CA GLY A 487 1.93 41.56 -4.95
C GLY A 487 3.06 41.29 -5.95
N ALA A 488 3.38 40.02 -6.20
CA ALA A 488 4.34 39.59 -7.20
C ALA A 488 3.64 39.18 -8.51
N PRO A 489 4.36 39.07 -9.64
CA PRO A 489 3.79 38.52 -10.87
C PRO A 489 3.20 37.11 -10.63
N PHE A 490 1.93 36.94 -10.99
CA PHE A 490 1.24 35.66 -10.94
C PHE A 490 0.32 35.45 -12.15
N LEU A 491 -0.02 34.19 -12.39
CA LEU A 491 -0.95 33.71 -13.39
C LEU A 491 -2.01 32.86 -12.69
N VAL A 492 -3.24 32.93 -13.20
CA VAL A 492 -4.34 32.06 -12.75
C VAL A 492 -4.83 31.25 -13.94
N LEU A 493 -4.80 29.93 -13.80
CA LEU A 493 -5.28 29.00 -14.80
C LEU A 493 -6.55 28.32 -14.29
N GLY A 494 -7.58 28.21 -15.13
CA GLY A 494 -8.75 27.39 -14.79
C GLY A 494 -8.36 25.93 -14.60
N ALA A 495 -8.96 25.27 -13.61
CA ALA A 495 -8.77 23.86 -13.31
C ALA A 495 -10.13 23.18 -13.09
N VAL A 496 -10.24 21.92 -13.48
CA VAL A 496 -11.44 21.10 -13.24
C VAL A 496 -10.96 19.77 -12.69
N SER A 497 -11.49 19.37 -11.54
CA SER A 497 -11.25 18.04 -11.00
C SER A 497 -12.19 17.03 -11.64
N GLU A 498 -11.69 15.80 -11.81
CA GLU A 498 -12.46 14.67 -12.29
C GLU A 498 -13.44 14.16 -11.23
N SER A 499 -14.23 13.14 -11.59
CA SER A 499 -15.26 12.56 -10.72
C SER A 499 -14.75 11.99 -9.39
N LEU A 500 -13.45 11.73 -9.27
CA LEU A 500 -12.80 11.26 -8.03
C LEU A 500 -11.93 12.34 -7.37
N GLY A 501 -11.91 13.57 -7.87
CA GLY A 501 -11.09 14.63 -7.29
C GLY A 501 -9.63 14.67 -7.79
N TRP A 502 -9.28 13.87 -8.79
CA TRP A 502 -8.01 13.99 -9.50
C TRP A 502 -8.02 15.21 -10.42
N CYS A 503 -6.92 15.95 -10.51
CA CYS A 503 -6.75 17.01 -11.48
C CYS A 503 -5.30 17.07 -11.95
N LYS A 504 -5.08 17.14 -13.26
CA LYS A 504 -3.77 17.45 -13.85
C LYS A 504 -3.89 18.71 -14.68
N ARG A 505 -3.09 19.73 -14.35
CA ARG A 505 -3.09 21.01 -15.07
C ARG A 505 -1.72 21.32 -15.67
N ASN A 506 -1.65 21.25 -17.00
CA ASN A 506 -0.47 21.59 -17.77
C ASN A 506 -0.17 23.10 -17.69
N VAL A 507 1.11 23.41 -17.57
CA VAL A 507 1.71 24.74 -17.50
C VAL A 507 2.78 24.83 -18.58
N SER A 508 2.63 25.78 -19.50
CA SER A 508 3.65 26.04 -20.53
C SER A 508 4.89 26.67 -19.90
N LEU A 509 6.07 26.28 -20.40
CA LEU A 509 7.35 26.79 -19.93
C LEU A 509 7.92 27.80 -20.94
N PRO A 510 7.96 29.11 -20.63
CA PRO A 510 8.59 30.09 -21.52
C PRO A 510 10.11 29.93 -21.58
N ALA A 511 10.71 30.29 -22.72
CA ALA A 511 12.16 30.38 -22.84
C ALA A 511 12.74 31.37 -21.82
N GLY A 512 13.91 31.04 -21.24
CA GLY A 512 14.58 31.88 -20.24
C GLY A 512 14.07 31.71 -18.81
N SER A 513 13.22 30.72 -18.55
CA SER A 513 12.70 30.45 -17.20
C SER A 513 13.66 29.64 -16.32
N GLN A 514 14.89 29.37 -16.78
CA GLN A 514 15.91 28.65 -16.02
C GLN A 514 16.17 29.33 -14.67
N GLY A 515 16.19 28.54 -13.59
CA GLY A 515 16.44 29.01 -12.24
C GLY A 515 15.27 29.79 -11.60
N VAL A 516 14.17 30.01 -12.34
CA VAL A 516 12.96 30.61 -11.77
C VAL A 516 12.31 29.59 -10.84
N VAL A 517 11.93 30.07 -9.65
CA VAL A 517 11.10 29.31 -8.71
C VAL A 517 9.64 29.65 -8.99
N ALA A 518 8.87 28.65 -9.43
CA ALA A 518 7.43 28.77 -9.63
C ALA A 518 6.70 28.25 -8.40
N TYR A 519 5.77 29.04 -7.89
CA TYR A 519 4.96 28.70 -6.71
C TYR A 519 3.53 28.41 -7.17
N GLY A 520 3.07 27.18 -7.02
CA GLY A 520 1.74 26.72 -7.41
C GLY A 520 0.83 26.40 -6.23
N GLN A 521 -0.46 26.71 -6.35
CA GLN A 521 -1.49 26.27 -5.41
C GLN A 521 -2.84 26.14 -6.11
N PHE A 522 -3.59 25.07 -5.82
CA PHE A 522 -4.96 24.93 -6.29
C PHE A 522 -5.97 25.44 -5.27
N LEU A 523 -7.01 26.09 -5.77
CA LEU A 523 -8.17 26.54 -5.00
C LEU A 523 -9.44 26.12 -5.75
N TRP A 524 -10.35 25.42 -5.08
CA TRP A 524 -11.62 24.97 -5.63
C TRP A 524 -12.79 25.62 -4.92
N PHE A 525 -13.86 25.81 -5.68
CA PHE A 525 -15.12 26.28 -5.18
C PHE A 525 -16.20 25.25 -5.50
N ASP A 526 -16.74 24.60 -4.47
CA ASP A 526 -17.90 23.72 -4.61
C ASP A 526 -18.95 24.03 -3.52
N PRO A 527 -19.98 24.81 -3.84
CA PRO A 527 -20.99 25.20 -2.86
C PRO A 527 -21.89 24.04 -2.41
N SER A 528 -21.80 22.86 -3.05
CA SER A 528 -22.58 21.67 -2.69
C SER A 528 -21.97 20.87 -1.53
N ILE A 529 -20.65 20.94 -1.35
CA ILE A 529 -19.92 20.22 -0.28
C ILE A 529 -19.04 21.13 0.60
N CYS A 530 -18.85 22.38 0.21
CA CYS A 530 -18.13 23.39 1.00
C CYS A 530 -19.14 24.37 1.61
N ALA A 531 -19.27 24.32 2.95
CA ALA A 531 -20.26 25.12 3.66
C ALA A 531 -20.04 26.64 3.43
N GLY A 532 -21.14 27.38 3.20
CA GLY A 532 -21.10 28.85 3.17
C GLY A 532 -20.42 29.48 1.95
N GLY A 533 -20.21 28.74 0.85
CA GLY A 533 -19.53 29.26 -0.33
C GLY A 533 -18.02 29.46 -0.12
N ALA A 534 -17.44 28.70 0.81
CA ALA A 534 -16.02 28.71 1.08
C ALA A 534 -15.25 27.84 0.07
N PHE A 535 -13.95 28.11 -0.03
CA PHE A 535 -13.06 27.35 -0.90
C PHE A 535 -12.51 26.10 -0.20
N SER A 536 -11.97 25.19 -1.00
CA SER A 536 -10.99 24.17 -0.59
C SER A 536 -9.66 24.52 -1.24
N ALA A 537 -8.54 24.34 -0.55
CA ALA A 537 -7.22 24.66 -1.08
C ALA A 537 -6.19 23.59 -0.71
N THR A 538 -5.33 23.26 -1.67
CA THR A 538 -4.12 22.48 -1.37
C THR A 538 -3.17 23.29 -0.49
N ASN A 539 -2.20 22.62 0.11
CA ASN A 539 -0.92 23.27 0.42
C ASN A 539 -0.31 23.87 -0.87
N ALA A 540 0.61 24.83 -0.75
CA ALA A 540 1.34 25.34 -1.90
C ALA A 540 2.60 24.49 -2.16
N MET A 541 3.09 24.57 -3.40
CA MET A 541 4.31 23.90 -3.84
C MET A 541 5.21 24.89 -4.56
N ALA A 542 6.49 24.92 -4.19
CA ALA A 542 7.53 25.61 -4.92
C ALA A 542 8.31 24.59 -5.77
N ILE A 543 8.61 24.93 -7.01
CA ILE A 543 9.46 24.14 -7.90
C ILE A 543 10.48 25.05 -8.58
N THR A 544 11.70 24.57 -8.77
CA THR A 544 12.76 25.32 -9.46
C THR A 544 12.96 24.77 -10.86
N ILE A 545 12.84 25.61 -11.88
CA ILE A 545 13.06 25.18 -13.27
C ILE A 545 14.54 24.92 -13.49
N GLN A 546 14.86 23.68 -13.84
CA GLN A 546 16.23 23.22 -13.98
C GLN A 546 16.87 23.71 -15.30
N PRO A 547 18.22 23.79 -15.34
CA PRO A 547 18.99 24.06 -16.56
C PRO A 547 18.61 23.23 -17.77
#